data_AF-A0A7Y2YCR1-F1
#
_entry.id   AF-A0A7Y2YCR1-F1
#
_cell.length_a   1.000
_cell.length_b   1.000
_cell.length_c   1.000
_cell.angle_alpha   90.00
_cell.angle_beta   90.00
_cell.angle_gamma   90.00
#
_symmetry.space_group_name_H-M   'P 1'
#
loop_
_entity.id
_entity.type
_entity.pdbx_description
1 polymer ?
#
loop_
_entity_poly.entity_id
_entity_poly.type
_entity_poly.pdbx_seq_one_letter_code
_entity_poly.pdbx_strand_id
1 'polypeptide(L)'
;NVSDLVAAADYLAQEHQAPDILVGHSLGGTAILAAAHQIASAVAVATIGSPADAEHVLHLLEDELPAIEANGEARVKLAGRPFHIRKDFVDDVRSQSVRDGIRKLRKALLVMHSPVDELVPVEEAARIYGSALHPKSYISLDDADHLLSRKADSHYAGHVLAAWASRFIHDPDEAIDRAVYHTGHVVVSGRPEDIFKVSINADGHHLLGDEPEHYGGTDTGPSPYDLLSAALASCTVMTLNMYARRKRLPVESVRVDVQHGKIHARDCMDCESDSGKIDHFDRVIRIDGDLTPEQRQRLLEIADRCPVHRSLHGEIKIRNRLQD
;
A
#
# COMPACT_ATOMS: atom_id res chain seq x y z
N ASN A 1 1.13 8.95 -28.89
CA ASN A 1 0.75 9.27 -27.50
C ASN A 1 -0.62 8.73 -27.12
N VAL A 2 -1.73 9.10 -27.77
CA VAL A 2 -3.03 8.44 -27.50
C VAL A 2 -3.00 6.97 -27.92
N SER A 3 -2.50 6.69 -29.13
CA SER A 3 -2.24 5.33 -29.62
C SER A 3 -1.31 4.54 -28.70
N ASP A 4 -0.26 5.17 -28.18
CA ASP A 4 0.67 4.55 -27.22
C ASP A 4 -0.02 4.21 -25.90
N LEU A 5 -0.93 5.06 -25.41
CA LEU A 5 -1.72 4.78 -24.20
C LEU A 5 -2.70 3.61 -24.43
N VAL A 6 -3.31 3.55 -25.60
CA VAL A 6 -4.15 2.41 -25.99
C VAL A 6 -3.31 1.14 -26.08
N ALA A 7 -2.15 1.19 -26.75
CA ALA A 7 -1.23 0.07 -26.84
C ALA A 7 -0.70 -0.39 -25.47
N ALA A 8 -0.46 0.55 -24.54
CA ALA A 8 -0.09 0.23 -23.18
C ALA A 8 -1.23 -0.46 -22.42
N ALA A 9 -2.48 -0.03 -22.61
CA ALA A 9 -3.65 -0.70 -22.04
C ALA A 9 -3.86 -2.10 -22.64
N ASP A 10 -3.67 -2.25 -23.95
CA ASP A 10 -3.75 -3.53 -24.65
C ASP A 10 -2.64 -4.49 -24.18
N TYR A 11 -1.42 -3.99 -23.98
CA TYR A 11 -0.32 -4.74 -23.40
C TYR A 11 -0.66 -5.23 -21.99
N LEU A 12 -1.16 -4.34 -21.12
CA LEU A 12 -1.61 -4.73 -19.77
C LEU A 12 -2.72 -5.78 -19.81
N ALA A 13 -3.65 -5.69 -20.77
CA ALA A 13 -4.71 -6.68 -20.94
C ALA A 13 -4.18 -8.06 -21.40
N GLN A 14 -3.08 -8.10 -22.14
CA GLN A 14 -2.49 -9.33 -22.68
C GLN A 14 -1.55 -10.02 -21.67
N GLU A 15 -0.71 -9.23 -20.99
CA GLU A 15 0.37 -9.74 -20.13
C GLU A 15 0.01 -9.71 -18.63
N HIS A 16 -1.00 -8.93 -18.25
CA HIS A 16 -1.40 -8.71 -16.86
C HIS A 16 -2.94 -8.63 -16.75
N GLN A 17 -3.46 -7.54 -16.19
CA GLN A 17 -4.88 -7.22 -16.13
C GLN A 17 -5.14 -5.92 -16.89
N ALA A 18 -6.23 -5.91 -17.66
CA ALA A 18 -6.66 -4.70 -18.36
C ALA A 18 -6.93 -3.57 -17.36
N PRO A 19 -6.50 -2.33 -17.63
CA PRO A 19 -6.62 -1.26 -16.64
C PRO A 19 -8.08 -0.85 -16.43
N ASP A 20 -8.54 -0.90 -15.18
CA ASP A 20 -9.87 -0.44 -14.75
C ASP A 20 -9.91 1.08 -14.48
N ILE A 21 -8.75 1.70 -14.30
CA ILE A 21 -8.60 3.14 -14.09
C ILE A 21 -7.47 3.73 -14.93
N LEU A 22 -7.68 4.94 -15.41
CA LEU A 22 -6.65 5.76 -16.06
C LEU A 22 -6.32 6.93 -15.16
N VAL A 23 -5.03 7.14 -14.86
CA VAL A 23 -4.55 8.26 -14.06
C VAL A 23 -3.53 9.06 -14.86
N GLY A 24 -3.72 10.37 -14.93
CA GLY A 24 -2.92 11.24 -15.77
C GLY A 24 -2.64 12.56 -15.06
N HIS A 25 -1.38 13.00 -15.16
CA HIS A 25 -0.91 14.25 -14.58
C HIS A 25 -0.50 15.21 -15.69
N SER A 26 -0.80 16.51 -15.52
CA SER A 26 -0.47 17.55 -16.50
C SER A 26 -0.96 17.18 -17.91
N LEU A 27 -0.10 17.25 -18.94
CA LEU A 27 -0.40 16.79 -20.30
C LEU A 27 -0.85 15.33 -20.39
N GLY A 28 -0.37 14.48 -19.48
CA GLY A 28 -0.79 13.08 -19.37
C GLY A 28 -2.28 12.94 -19.05
N GLY A 29 -2.85 13.87 -18.26
CA GLY A 29 -4.27 13.94 -17.98
C GLY A 29 -5.12 14.19 -19.23
N THR A 30 -4.70 15.14 -20.06
CA THR A 30 -5.36 15.41 -21.35
C THR A 30 -5.25 14.20 -22.29
N ALA A 31 -4.08 13.56 -22.32
CA ALA A 31 -3.85 12.38 -23.15
C ALA A 31 -4.74 11.20 -22.74
N ILE A 32 -4.92 10.92 -21.44
CA ILE A 32 -5.81 9.84 -20.99
C ILE A 32 -7.29 10.19 -21.20
N LEU A 33 -7.70 11.46 -21.08
CA LEU A 33 -9.07 11.87 -21.39
C LEU A 33 -9.39 11.64 -22.87
N ALA A 34 -8.42 11.88 -23.74
CA ALA A 34 -8.49 11.58 -25.17
C ALA A 34 -8.51 10.07 -25.46
N ALA A 35 -7.70 9.28 -24.74
CA ALA A 35 -7.59 7.84 -24.93
C ALA A 35 -8.74 7.03 -24.31
N ALA A 36 -9.39 7.54 -23.27
CA ALA A 36 -10.31 6.79 -22.43
C ALA A 36 -11.46 6.12 -23.21
N HIS A 37 -11.96 6.75 -24.27
CA HIS A 37 -13.01 6.18 -25.13
C HIS A 37 -12.61 4.90 -25.85
N GLN A 38 -11.32 4.73 -26.11
CA GLN A 38 -10.75 3.59 -26.82
C GLN A 38 -10.36 2.46 -25.86
N ILE A 39 -10.26 2.76 -24.55
CA ILE A 39 -9.90 1.79 -23.52
C ILE A 39 -11.18 1.33 -22.81
N ALA A 40 -11.80 0.28 -23.34
CA ALA A 40 -13.10 -0.20 -22.87
C ALA A 40 -13.08 -0.73 -21.42
N SER A 41 -11.95 -1.30 -20.97
CA SER A 41 -11.78 -1.82 -19.62
C SER A 41 -11.88 -0.74 -18.54
N ALA A 42 -11.43 0.49 -18.85
CA ALA A 42 -11.40 1.55 -17.86
C ALA A 42 -12.82 1.98 -17.48
N VAL A 43 -13.16 1.90 -16.20
CA VAL A 43 -14.44 2.36 -15.63
C VAL A 43 -14.30 3.70 -14.92
N ALA A 44 -13.07 4.11 -14.62
CA ALA A 44 -12.74 5.37 -13.95
C ALA A 44 -11.56 6.11 -14.62
N VAL A 45 -11.54 7.43 -14.45
CA VAL A 45 -10.49 8.34 -14.94
C VAL A 45 -10.17 9.35 -13.85
N ALA A 46 -8.89 9.61 -13.59
CA ALA A 46 -8.43 10.63 -12.67
C ALA A 46 -7.39 11.54 -13.32
N THR A 47 -7.60 12.85 -13.23
CA THR A 47 -6.69 13.88 -13.76
C THR A 47 -6.12 14.72 -12.63
N ILE A 48 -4.82 14.99 -12.67
CA ILE A 48 -4.10 15.81 -11.69
C ILE A 48 -3.46 17.00 -12.41
N GLY A 49 -3.84 18.22 -12.07
CA GLY A 49 -3.22 19.43 -12.64
C GLY A 49 -3.31 19.51 -14.17
N SER A 50 -4.41 19.05 -14.77
CA SER A 50 -4.47 18.75 -16.22
C SER A 50 -5.24 19.81 -17.01
N PRO A 51 -4.80 20.18 -18.23
CA PRO A 51 -5.52 21.14 -19.07
C PRO A 51 -6.75 20.51 -19.73
N ALA A 52 -7.80 21.31 -19.90
CA ALA A 52 -9.10 20.91 -20.42
C ALA A 52 -9.22 21.00 -21.95
N ASP A 53 -8.35 21.76 -22.58
CA ASP A 53 -8.40 22.04 -24.01
C ASP A 53 -7.02 22.11 -24.66
N ALA A 54 -7.06 22.08 -25.99
CA ALA A 54 -5.88 22.06 -26.84
C ALA A 54 -5.10 23.37 -26.78
N GLU A 55 -5.77 24.50 -26.56
CA GLU A 55 -5.14 25.82 -26.58
C GLU A 55 -4.10 25.93 -25.47
N HIS A 56 -4.45 25.51 -24.24
CA HIS A 56 -3.50 25.50 -23.12
C HIS A 56 -2.34 24.51 -23.36
N VAL A 57 -2.64 23.33 -23.92
CA VAL A 57 -1.58 22.37 -24.28
C VAL A 57 -0.63 22.96 -25.31
N LEU A 58 -1.14 23.61 -26.36
CA LEU A 58 -0.32 24.21 -27.41
C LEU A 58 0.52 25.36 -26.86
N HIS A 59 -0.01 26.15 -25.92
CA HIS A 59 0.75 27.21 -25.27
C HIS A 59 1.92 26.66 -24.44
N LEU A 60 1.75 25.52 -23.77
CA LEU A 60 2.85 24.82 -23.07
C LEU A 60 3.94 24.28 -24.02
N LEU A 61 3.67 24.21 -25.32
CA LEU A 61 4.57 23.70 -26.35
C LEU A 61 5.01 24.80 -27.33
N GLU A 62 4.67 26.07 -27.10
CA GLU A 62 4.71 27.14 -28.11
C GLU A 62 6.09 27.32 -28.74
N ASP A 63 7.15 27.26 -27.93
CA ASP A 63 8.53 27.44 -28.37
C ASP A 63 9.01 26.29 -29.30
N GLU A 64 8.49 25.08 -29.11
CA GLU A 64 8.88 23.88 -29.84
C GLU A 64 7.87 23.44 -30.91
N LEU A 65 6.67 24.03 -30.95
CA LEU A 65 5.62 23.70 -31.93
C LEU A 65 6.13 23.74 -33.38
N PRO A 66 6.88 24.75 -33.84
CA PRO A 66 7.42 24.77 -35.20
C PRO A 66 8.32 23.56 -35.49
N ALA A 67 9.11 23.13 -34.51
CA ALA A 67 10.00 21.97 -34.64
C ALA A 67 9.20 20.66 -34.69
N ILE A 68 8.14 20.54 -33.87
CA ILE A 68 7.24 19.37 -33.89
C ILE A 68 6.53 19.28 -35.25
N GLU A 69 6.02 20.40 -35.78
CA GLU A 69 5.30 20.43 -37.05
C GLU A 69 6.18 20.09 -38.26
N ALA A 70 7.43 20.55 -38.25
CA ALA A 70 8.40 20.34 -39.32
C ALA A 70 9.06 18.95 -39.29
N ASN A 71 9.46 18.47 -38.11
CA ASN A 71 10.25 17.24 -37.98
C ASN A 71 9.42 16.02 -37.57
N GLY A 72 8.13 16.21 -37.24
CA GLY A 72 7.26 15.16 -36.73
C GLY A 72 7.42 14.89 -35.23
N GLU A 73 8.42 15.49 -34.58
CA GLU A 73 8.67 15.37 -33.14
C GLU A 73 9.66 16.45 -32.63
N ALA A 74 9.62 16.74 -31.34
CA ALA A 74 10.62 17.58 -30.68
C ALA A 74 10.78 17.24 -29.19
N ARG A 75 11.91 17.68 -28.62
CA ARG A 75 12.19 17.57 -27.20
C ARG A 75 11.77 18.86 -26.49
N VAL A 76 10.75 18.78 -25.65
CA VAL A 76 10.12 19.91 -24.97
C VAL A 76 10.48 19.89 -23.49
N LYS A 77 10.75 21.03 -22.88
CA LYS A 77 11.04 21.13 -21.45
C LYS A 77 9.78 21.49 -20.66
N LEU A 78 9.19 20.50 -20.00
CA LEU A 78 8.01 20.70 -19.15
C LEU A 78 8.40 20.57 -17.68
N ALA A 79 8.10 21.61 -16.90
CA ALA A 79 8.37 21.68 -15.47
C ALA A 79 9.82 21.25 -15.11
N GLY A 80 10.79 21.76 -15.88
CA GLY A 80 12.22 21.49 -15.66
C GLY A 80 12.76 20.19 -16.29
N ARG A 81 11.90 19.28 -16.75
CA ARG A 81 12.30 17.98 -17.31
C ARG A 81 12.09 17.92 -18.83
N PRO A 82 13.02 17.29 -19.58
CA PRO A 82 12.85 17.16 -21.02
C PRO A 82 11.98 15.95 -21.38
N PHE A 83 10.97 16.16 -22.20
CA PHE A 83 10.06 15.15 -22.74
C PHE A 83 10.12 15.11 -24.25
N HIS A 84 9.86 13.95 -24.83
CA HIS A 84 9.78 13.78 -26.28
C HIS A 84 8.31 13.82 -26.71
N ILE A 85 7.94 14.78 -27.56
CA ILE A 85 6.57 14.99 -28.01
C ILE A 85 6.52 14.79 -29.53
N ARG A 86 5.64 13.90 -29.98
CA ARG A 86 5.40 13.63 -31.40
C ARG A 86 4.27 14.49 -31.94
N LYS A 87 4.32 14.79 -33.23
CA LYS A 87 3.31 15.57 -33.95
C LYS A 87 1.91 14.95 -33.85
N ASP A 88 1.82 13.62 -33.87
CA ASP A 88 0.55 12.92 -33.69
C ASP A 88 -0.17 13.33 -32.39
N PHE A 89 0.56 13.61 -31.30
CA PHE A 89 -0.04 14.10 -30.06
C PHE A 89 -0.64 15.50 -30.23
N VAL A 90 0.09 16.39 -30.90
CA VAL A 90 -0.37 17.76 -31.18
C VAL A 90 -1.61 17.72 -32.06
N ASP A 91 -1.62 16.86 -33.07
CA ASP A 91 -2.74 16.67 -33.99
C ASP A 91 -3.94 15.99 -33.30
N ASP A 92 -3.71 15.00 -32.42
CA ASP A 92 -4.72 14.37 -31.58
C ASP A 92 -5.39 15.41 -30.67
N VAL A 93 -4.59 16.24 -30.00
CA VAL A 93 -5.07 17.29 -29.11
C VAL A 93 -5.85 18.37 -29.89
N ARG A 94 -5.40 18.77 -31.08
CA ARG A 94 -6.09 19.73 -31.95
C ARG A 94 -7.40 19.19 -32.55
N SER A 95 -7.41 17.93 -32.94
CA SER A 95 -8.55 17.28 -33.60
C SER A 95 -9.63 16.83 -32.62
N GLN A 96 -9.25 16.60 -31.36
CA GLN A 96 -10.19 16.27 -30.31
C GLN A 96 -10.72 17.54 -29.64
N SER A 97 -12.02 17.74 -29.75
CA SER A 97 -12.76 18.50 -28.75
C SER A 97 -12.70 17.71 -27.44
N VAL A 98 -11.62 17.88 -26.67
CA VAL A 98 -11.45 17.25 -25.34
C VAL A 98 -12.72 17.48 -24.50
N ARG A 99 -13.33 18.66 -24.65
CA ARG A 99 -14.65 19.00 -24.06
C ARG A 99 -15.78 18.06 -24.48
N ASP A 100 -15.98 17.80 -25.78
CA ASP A 100 -17.01 16.87 -26.25
C ASP A 100 -16.68 15.43 -25.86
N GLY A 101 -15.40 15.08 -25.84
CA GLY A 101 -14.88 13.81 -25.34
C GLY A 101 -15.24 13.60 -23.87
N ILE A 102 -14.98 14.58 -23.01
CA ILE A 102 -15.29 14.54 -21.58
C ILE A 102 -16.79 14.35 -21.36
N ARG A 103 -17.64 15.08 -22.09
CA ARG A 103 -19.10 14.97 -21.94
C ARG A 103 -19.62 13.57 -22.28
N LYS A 104 -18.99 12.88 -23.23
CA LYS A 104 -19.38 11.53 -23.68
C LYS A 104 -18.63 10.42 -22.94
N LEU A 105 -17.77 10.73 -21.97
CA LEU A 105 -16.81 9.81 -21.36
C LEU A 105 -17.43 8.53 -20.81
N ARG A 106 -18.62 8.62 -20.20
CA ARG A 106 -19.34 7.48 -19.58
C ARG A 106 -18.50 6.65 -18.59
N LYS A 107 -17.54 7.28 -17.93
CA LYS A 107 -16.68 6.71 -16.87
C LYS A 107 -16.72 7.64 -15.66
N ALA A 108 -16.45 7.12 -14.47
CA ALA A 108 -16.31 7.95 -13.28
C ALA A 108 -15.11 8.89 -13.44
N LEU A 109 -15.24 10.16 -13.04
CA LEU A 109 -14.18 11.16 -13.20
C LEU A 109 -13.77 11.79 -11.86
N LEU A 110 -12.49 11.75 -11.54
CA LEU A 110 -11.88 12.52 -10.45
C LEU A 110 -10.98 13.62 -11.04
N VAL A 111 -11.23 14.87 -10.66
CA VAL A 111 -10.37 16.00 -10.99
C VAL A 111 -9.68 16.46 -9.73
N MET A 112 -8.35 16.45 -9.71
CA MET A 112 -7.53 16.93 -8.60
C MET A 112 -6.68 18.09 -9.08
N HIS A 113 -6.77 19.24 -8.40
CA HIS A 113 -6.06 20.44 -8.87
C HIS A 113 -5.71 21.36 -7.72
N SER A 114 -4.56 22.03 -7.82
CA SER A 114 -4.16 23.05 -6.87
C SER A 114 -4.72 24.43 -7.30
N PRO A 115 -5.40 25.19 -6.43
CA PRO A 115 -5.81 26.56 -6.71
C PRO A 115 -4.64 27.52 -6.95
N VAL A 116 -3.41 27.15 -6.58
CA VAL A 116 -2.19 27.97 -6.75
C VAL A 116 -1.23 27.42 -7.82
N ASP A 117 -1.71 26.51 -8.68
CA ASP A 117 -0.92 25.98 -9.79
C ASP A 117 -0.54 27.08 -10.80
N GLU A 118 0.76 27.34 -10.94
CA GLU A 118 1.30 28.38 -11.84
C GLU A 118 1.46 27.93 -13.29
N LEU A 119 1.42 26.61 -13.57
CA LEU A 119 1.59 26.06 -14.92
C LEU A 119 0.26 25.77 -15.61
N VAL A 120 -0.70 25.24 -14.86
CA VAL A 120 -2.03 24.92 -15.36
C VAL A 120 -3.05 25.54 -14.40
N PRO A 121 -3.69 26.66 -14.76
CA PRO A 121 -4.63 27.34 -13.88
C PRO A 121 -5.80 26.45 -13.44
N VAL A 122 -6.32 26.69 -12.23
CA VAL A 122 -7.43 25.91 -11.65
C VAL A 122 -8.73 25.99 -12.47
N GLU A 123 -8.87 27.01 -13.31
CA GLU A 123 -9.95 27.15 -14.27
C GLU A 123 -10.01 25.99 -15.25
N GLU A 124 -8.88 25.34 -15.55
CA GLU A 124 -8.84 24.12 -16.38
C GLU A 124 -9.57 22.96 -15.69
N ALA A 125 -9.33 22.75 -14.38
CA ALA A 125 -10.11 21.77 -13.62
C ALA A 125 -11.61 22.11 -13.60
N ALA A 126 -11.96 23.38 -13.48
CA ALA A 126 -13.35 23.82 -13.55
C ALA A 126 -13.98 23.50 -14.92
N ARG A 127 -13.24 23.67 -16.02
CA ARG A 127 -13.69 23.30 -17.37
C ARG A 127 -13.85 21.79 -17.55
N ILE A 128 -12.89 20.99 -17.07
CA ILE A 128 -12.98 19.52 -17.10
C ILE A 128 -14.22 19.07 -16.32
N TYR A 129 -14.33 19.50 -15.06
CA TYR A 129 -15.43 19.14 -14.18
C TYR A 129 -16.79 19.62 -14.72
N GLY A 130 -16.85 20.83 -15.27
CA GLY A 130 -18.04 21.41 -15.87
C GLY A 130 -18.53 20.66 -17.11
N SER A 131 -17.60 20.16 -17.93
CA SER A 131 -17.92 19.43 -19.16
C SER A 131 -18.39 17.99 -18.90
N ALA A 132 -17.96 17.39 -17.78
CA ALA A 132 -18.26 15.99 -17.45
C ALA A 132 -19.71 15.77 -16.98
N LEU A 133 -20.22 14.55 -17.16
CA LEU A 133 -21.46 14.07 -16.53
C LEU A 133 -21.12 13.28 -15.24
N HIS A 134 -22.11 13.04 -14.39
CA HIS A 134 -21.91 12.21 -13.19
C HIS A 134 -21.70 10.72 -13.55
N PRO A 135 -20.94 9.97 -12.73
CA PRO A 135 -20.30 10.39 -11.47
C PRO A 135 -18.99 11.16 -11.71
N LYS A 136 -18.88 12.34 -11.08
CA LYS A 136 -17.72 13.23 -11.16
C LYS A 136 -17.42 13.86 -9.81
N SER A 137 -16.15 14.06 -9.51
CA SER A 137 -15.66 14.61 -8.23
C SER A 137 -14.52 15.60 -8.48
N TYR A 138 -14.39 16.59 -7.59
CA TYR A 138 -13.30 17.54 -7.58
C TYR A 138 -12.64 17.55 -6.20
N ILE A 139 -11.31 17.53 -6.15
CA ILE A 139 -10.50 17.62 -4.93
C ILE A 139 -9.47 18.74 -5.11
N SER A 140 -9.45 19.67 -4.16
CA SER A 140 -8.41 20.69 -4.09
C SER A 140 -7.12 20.07 -3.56
N LEU A 141 -5.98 20.43 -4.14
CA LEU A 141 -4.63 20.10 -3.65
C LEU A 141 -4.02 21.22 -2.80
N ASP A 142 -4.86 22.18 -2.38
CA ASP A 142 -4.51 23.30 -1.50
C ASP A 142 -3.34 24.16 -2.02
N ASP A 143 -2.20 24.17 -1.34
CA ASP A 143 -1.03 24.97 -1.69
C ASP A 143 0.05 24.16 -2.46
N ALA A 144 -0.30 22.98 -2.97
CA ALA A 144 0.62 22.14 -3.73
C ALA A 144 1.08 22.82 -5.03
N ASP A 145 2.35 22.63 -5.39
CA ASP A 145 2.83 23.02 -6.72
C ASP A 145 2.38 22.04 -7.81
N HIS A 146 2.53 22.44 -9.07
CA HIS A 146 2.11 21.64 -10.22
C HIS A 146 2.69 20.22 -10.22
N LEU A 147 3.91 20.03 -9.70
CA LEU A 147 4.63 18.77 -9.73
C LEU A 147 4.40 17.89 -8.50
N LEU A 148 3.63 18.35 -7.51
CA LEU A 148 3.52 17.72 -6.20
C LEU A 148 4.91 17.46 -5.59
N SER A 149 5.80 18.45 -5.66
CA SER A 149 7.21 18.31 -5.26
C SER A 149 7.37 17.98 -3.77
N ARG A 150 6.42 18.39 -2.93
CA ARG A 150 6.36 17.98 -1.52
C ARG A 150 5.75 16.59 -1.41
N LYS A 151 6.47 15.68 -0.73
CA LYS A 151 6.05 14.29 -0.49
C LYS A 151 4.67 14.18 0.19
N ALA A 152 4.32 15.15 1.06
CA ALA A 152 3.01 15.18 1.71
C ALA A 152 1.85 15.34 0.70
N ASP A 153 2.01 16.19 -0.30
CA ASP A 153 0.97 16.48 -1.30
C ASP A 153 0.74 15.28 -2.23
N SER A 154 1.82 14.64 -2.67
CA SER A 154 1.74 13.42 -3.50
C SER A 154 1.15 12.23 -2.73
N HIS A 155 1.48 12.07 -1.44
CA HIS A 155 0.81 11.07 -0.59
C HIS A 155 -0.68 11.36 -0.39
N TYR A 156 -1.04 12.62 -0.12
CA TYR A 156 -2.44 13.03 0.00
C TYR A 156 -3.21 12.70 -1.29
N ALA A 157 -2.69 13.13 -2.44
CA ALA A 157 -3.31 12.87 -3.73
C ALA A 157 -3.49 11.36 -3.99
N GLY A 158 -2.45 10.56 -3.72
CA GLY A 158 -2.50 9.11 -3.86
C GLY A 158 -3.53 8.43 -2.95
N HIS A 159 -3.58 8.80 -1.67
CA HIS A 159 -4.54 8.21 -0.72
C HIS A 159 -6.00 8.56 -1.07
N VAL A 160 -6.27 9.83 -1.43
CA VAL A 160 -7.62 10.25 -1.83
C VAL A 160 -8.04 9.56 -3.13
N LEU A 161 -7.14 9.48 -4.12
CA LEU A 161 -7.41 8.78 -5.37
C LEU A 161 -7.73 7.31 -5.13
N ALA A 162 -6.91 6.61 -4.33
CA ALA A 162 -7.14 5.20 -4.03
C ALA A 162 -8.49 4.97 -3.32
N ALA A 163 -8.81 5.78 -2.32
CA ALA A 163 -10.08 5.69 -1.59
C ALA A 163 -11.30 6.05 -2.45
N TRP A 164 -11.15 6.97 -3.40
CA TRP A 164 -12.21 7.31 -4.35
C TRP A 164 -12.41 6.21 -5.40
N ALA A 165 -11.31 5.66 -5.90
CA ALA A 165 -11.30 4.68 -6.99
C ALA A 165 -11.94 3.34 -6.60
N SER A 166 -11.81 2.92 -5.32
CA SER A 166 -12.42 1.70 -4.78
C SER A 166 -13.96 1.67 -4.84
N ARG A 167 -14.61 2.81 -5.18
CA ARG A 167 -16.05 2.83 -5.41
C ARG A 167 -16.46 2.33 -6.79
N PHE A 168 -15.53 2.36 -7.76
CA PHE A 168 -15.81 2.22 -9.19
C PHE A 168 -15.06 1.07 -9.83
N ILE A 169 -13.77 0.96 -9.51
CA ILE A 169 -12.95 -0.17 -9.93
C ILE A 169 -13.54 -1.37 -9.22
N HIS A 170 -14.07 -2.31 -9.99
CA HIS A 170 -14.43 -3.60 -9.44
C HIS A 170 -13.18 -4.44 -9.53
N ASP A 171 -12.59 -4.76 -8.39
CA ASP A 171 -11.82 -5.99 -8.33
C ASP A 171 -12.86 -7.12 -8.53
N PRO A 172 -12.67 -8.06 -9.47
CA PRO A 172 -13.46 -9.29 -9.48
C PRO A 172 -13.44 -10.00 -8.12
N ASP A 173 -12.45 -9.67 -7.28
CA ASP A 173 -12.28 -10.10 -5.88
C ASP A 173 -12.75 -9.07 -4.83
N GLU A 174 -13.43 -7.97 -5.20
CA GLU A 174 -13.95 -6.92 -4.30
C GLU A 174 -15.31 -7.28 -3.65
N ALA A 175 -15.49 -8.56 -3.36
CA ALA A 175 -16.01 -8.88 -2.04
C ALA A 175 -14.87 -8.61 -1.04
N ILE A 176 -14.63 -7.34 -0.68
CA ILE A 176 -13.62 -6.95 0.31
C ILE A 176 -14.02 -7.51 1.69
N ASP A 177 -13.66 -8.77 1.94
CA ASP A 177 -12.62 -8.99 2.93
C ASP A 177 -11.30 -8.65 2.22
N ARG A 178 -10.48 -7.78 2.81
CA ARG A 178 -9.11 -7.49 2.35
C ARG A 178 -8.49 -8.79 1.86
N ALA A 179 -8.14 -8.93 0.58
CA ALA A 179 -7.66 -10.21 0.05
C ALA A 179 -6.48 -10.75 0.89
N VAL A 180 -6.83 -11.62 1.84
CA VAL A 180 -5.94 -12.44 2.64
C VAL A 180 -5.44 -13.47 1.64
N TYR A 181 -4.42 -13.12 0.87
CA TYR A 181 -3.72 -14.14 0.09
C TYR A 181 -2.99 -15.03 1.09
N HIS A 182 -3.64 -16.13 1.45
CA HIS A 182 -3.04 -17.21 2.20
C HIS A 182 -1.89 -17.76 1.38
N THR A 183 -0.68 -17.27 1.65
CA THR A 183 0.53 -17.79 1.02
C THR A 183 0.84 -19.20 1.57
N GLY A 184 0.20 -19.61 2.68
CA GLY A 184 0.55 -20.82 3.43
C GLY A 184 1.88 -20.70 4.18
N HIS A 185 2.48 -19.49 4.19
CA HIS A 185 3.73 -19.19 4.88
C HIS A 185 3.78 -17.72 5.30
N VAL A 186 4.87 -17.30 5.95
CA VAL A 186 5.10 -15.89 6.28
C VAL A 186 6.02 -15.30 5.22
N VAL A 187 5.62 -14.17 4.63
CA VAL A 187 6.44 -13.39 3.69
C VAL A 187 6.82 -12.08 4.36
N VAL A 188 8.11 -11.76 4.37
CA VAL A 188 8.63 -10.51 4.93
C VAL A 188 9.44 -9.80 3.87
N SER A 189 9.20 -8.51 3.68
CA SER A 189 9.92 -7.66 2.72
C SER A 189 10.36 -6.36 3.38
N GLY A 190 11.55 -5.89 3.02
CA GLY A 190 12.11 -4.61 3.46
C GLY A 190 13.12 -4.11 2.44
N ARG A 191 13.59 -2.87 2.62
CA ARG A 191 14.59 -2.26 1.76
C ARG A 191 15.82 -1.83 2.56
N PRO A 192 17.02 -1.83 1.97
CA PRO A 192 18.24 -1.42 2.68
C PRO A 192 18.15 -0.01 3.29
N GLU A 193 17.46 0.92 2.64
CA GLU A 193 17.27 2.30 3.12
C GLU A 193 16.38 2.40 4.37
N ASP A 194 15.53 1.41 4.62
CA ASP A 194 14.60 1.36 5.75
C ASP A 194 15.21 0.70 6.99
N ILE A 195 16.43 0.16 6.86
CA ILE A 195 17.28 -0.51 7.86
C ILE A 195 16.59 -1.66 8.61
N PHE A 196 15.63 -1.33 9.48
CA PHE A 196 14.90 -2.27 10.34
C PHE A 196 13.42 -2.39 9.97
N LYS A 197 12.84 -1.39 9.31
CA LYS A 197 11.42 -1.41 9.00
C LYS A 197 11.12 -2.42 7.90
N VAL A 198 10.17 -3.30 8.19
CA VAL A 198 9.72 -4.37 7.30
C VAL A 198 8.20 -4.45 7.23
N SER A 199 7.72 -4.91 6.09
CA SER A 199 6.33 -5.29 5.87
C SER A 199 6.20 -6.81 5.93
N ILE A 200 5.25 -7.29 6.75
CA ILE A 200 5.05 -8.70 7.04
C ILE A 200 3.66 -9.10 6.56
N ASN A 201 3.59 -10.15 5.75
CA ASN A 201 2.37 -10.88 5.43
C ASN A 201 2.42 -12.25 6.12
N ALA A 202 1.66 -12.40 7.20
CA ALA A 202 1.51 -13.65 7.93
C ALA A 202 0.23 -14.37 7.47
N ASP A 203 0.35 -15.19 6.42
CA ASP A 203 -0.76 -15.95 5.83
C ASP A 203 -1.99 -15.08 5.51
N GLY A 204 -1.73 -13.95 4.85
CA GLY A 204 -2.69 -12.91 4.45
C GLY A 204 -3.00 -11.86 5.52
N HIS A 205 -2.44 -11.97 6.73
CA HIS A 205 -2.52 -10.93 7.76
C HIS A 205 -1.34 -9.96 7.67
N HIS A 206 -1.64 -8.69 7.46
CA HIS A 206 -0.61 -7.65 7.34
C HIS A 206 -0.16 -7.11 8.69
N LEU A 207 1.15 -7.08 8.91
CA LEU A 207 1.83 -6.54 10.09
C LEU A 207 3.02 -5.68 9.64
N LEU A 208 3.46 -4.79 10.52
CA LEU A 208 4.76 -4.13 10.40
C LEU A 208 5.72 -4.77 11.40
N GLY A 209 7.01 -4.77 11.07
CA GLY A 209 8.09 -5.01 12.01
C GLY A 209 9.07 -3.84 11.94
N ASP A 210 9.66 -3.48 13.07
CA ASP A 210 10.64 -2.40 13.17
C ASP A 210 11.46 -2.57 14.46
N GLU A 211 12.51 -1.78 14.65
CA GLU A 211 13.22 -1.69 15.92
C GLU A 211 12.92 -0.35 16.63
N PRO A 212 13.06 -0.27 17.96
CA PRO A 212 13.00 0.99 18.69
C PRO A 212 14.09 1.98 18.24
N GLU A 213 13.85 3.28 18.43
CA GLU A 213 14.80 4.35 18.06
C GLU A 213 16.19 4.16 18.68
N HIS A 214 16.29 3.67 19.92
CA HIS A 214 17.58 3.45 20.58
C HIS A 214 18.42 2.32 19.97
N TYR A 215 17.81 1.47 19.14
CA TYR A 215 18.49 0.47 18.31
C TYR A 215 18.64 0.91 16.85
N GLY A 216 18.19 2.12 16.51
CA GLY A 216 18.31 2.73 15.18
C GLY A 216 17.13 2.47 14.25
N GLY A 217 16.02 1.92 14.75
CA GLY A 217 14.79 1.79 13.98
C GLY A 217 13.88 3.02 14.09
N THR A 218 12.66 2.91 13.55
CA THR A 218 11.70 4.03 13.52
C THR A 218 10.52 3.86 14.48
N ASP A 219 10.53 2.81 15.31
CA ASP A 219 9.46 2.48 16.27
C ASP A 219 8.05 2.48 15.64
N THR A 220 7.95 2.10 14.35
CA THR A 220 6.69 2.04 13.60
C THR A 220 6.00 0.67 13.66
N GLY A 221 6.65 -0.31 14.29
CA GLY A 221 6.16 -1.67 14.45
C GLY A 221 6.92 -2.42 15.56
N PRO A 222 6.40 -3.57 16.02
CA PRO A 222 7.07 -4.43 17.00
C PRO A 222 8.42 -4.93 16.51
N SER A 223 9.36 -5.14 17.44
CA SER A 223 10.63 -5.81 17.16
C SER A 223 10.42 -7.29 16.82
N PRO A 224 11.40 -7.94 16.15
CA PRO A 224 11.35 -9.38 15.93
C PRO A 224 11.16 -10.19 17.22
N TYR A 225 11.72 -9.73 18.35
CA TYR A 225 11.53 -10.37 19.65
C TYR A 225 10.17 -10.09 20.27
N ASP A 226 9.55 -8.93 19.99
CA ASP A 226 8.15 -8.67 20.37
C ASP A 226 7.20 -9.58 19.59
N LEU A 227 7.45 -9.77 18.28
CA LEU A 227 6.68 -10.70 17.45
C LEU A 227 6.82 -12.15 17.94
N LEU A 228 8.02 -12.58 18.31
CA LEU A 228 8.27 -13.90 18.88
C LEU A 228 7.59 -14.06 20.27
N SER A 229 7.66 -13.03 21.11
CA SER A 229 6.99 -12.99 22.41
C SER A 229 5.47 -13.05 22.26
N ALA A 230 4.92 -12.34 21.27
CA ALA A 230 3.50 -12.39 20.92
C ALA A 230 3.08 -13.78 20.44
N ALA A 231 3.91 -14.46 19.64
CA ALA A 231 3.65 -15.85 19.22
C ALA A 231 3.61 -16.81 20.42
N LEU A 232 4.54 -16.68 21.38
CA LEU A 232 4.55 -17.49 22.60
C LEU A 232 3.33 -17.20 23.50
N ALA A 233 3.03 -15.92 23.73
CA ALA A 233 1.90 -15.50 24.56
C ALA A 233 0.56 -15.96 23.97
N SER A 234 0.33 -15.69 22.69
CA SER A 234 -0.90 -16.07 21.99
C SER A 234 -1.13 -17.58 21.99
N CYS A 235 -0.10 -18.38 21.69
CA CYS A 235 -0.19 -19.83 21.72
C CYS A 235 -0.52 -20.38 23.13
N THR A 236 0.00 -19.73 24.17
CA THR A 236 -0.31 -20.04 25.57
C THR A 236 -1.78 -19.74 25.88
N VAL A 237 -2.27 -18.53 25.56
CA VAL A 237 -3.67 -18.14 25.76
C VAL A 237 -4.62 -19.09 25.02
N MET A 238 -4.34 -19.42 23.75
CA MET A 238 -5.15 -20.34 22.95
C MET A 238 -5.23 -21.73 23.59
N THR A 239 -4.10 -22.25 24.07
CA THR A 239 -4.02 -23.55 24.75
C THR A 239 -4.85 -23.57 26.05
N LEU A 240 -4.74 -22.53 26.87
CA LEU A 240 -5.49 -22.41 28.12
C LEU A 240 -7.00 -22.28 27.87
N ASN A 241 -7.41 -21.45 26.91
CA ASN A 241 -8.81 -21.29 26.51
C ASN A 241 -9.40 -22.62 26.01
N MET A 242 -8.66 -23.33 25.16
CA MET A 242 -9.08 -24.64 24.65
C MET A 242 -9.22 -25.68 25.78
N TYR A 243 -8.28 -25.71 26.72
CA TYR A 243 -8.35 -26.61 27.88
C TYR A 243 -9.51 -26.28 28.81
N ALA A 244 -9.68 -25.01 29.16
CA ALA A 244 -10.76 -24.52 30.03
C ALA A 244 -12.14 -24.88 29.44
N ARG A 245 -12.35 -24.63 28.13
CA ARG A 245 -13.58 -25.02 27.44
C ARG A 245 -13.81 -26.52 27.46
N ARG A 246 -12.79 -27.32 27.16
CA ARG A 246 -12.89 -28.80 27.14
C ARG A 246 -13.24 -29.37 28.51
N LYS A 247 -12.72 -28.78 29.58
CA LYS A 247 -12.95 -29.20 30.97
C LYS A 247 -14.12 -28.49 31.65
N ARG A 248 -14.77 -27.54 30.95
CA ARG A 248 -15.86 -26.71 31.46
C ARG A 248 -15.47 -25.97 32.76
N LEU A 249 -14.23 -25.47 32.80
CA LEU A 249 -13.76 -24.66 33.92
C LEU A 249 -14.37 -23.24 33.81
N PRO A 250 -14.72 -22.60 34.94
CA PRO A 250 -15.29 -21.24 34.96
C PRO A 250 -14.19 -20.17 34.78
N VAL A 251 -13.42 -20.27 33.69
CA VAL A 251 -12.45 -19.23 33.31
C VAL A 251 -13.19 -18.13 32.56
N GLU A 252 -13.06 -16.89 33.04
CA GLU A 252 -13.64 -15.70 32.42
C GLU A 252 -12.66 -15.04 31.45
N SER A 253 -11.39 -14.93 31.84
CA SER A 253 -10.36 -14.32 31.02
C SER A 253 -8.97 -14.91 31.29
N VAL A 254 -8.10 -14.86 30.28
CA VAL A 254 -6.68 -15.23 30.39
C VAL A 254 -5.85 -14.13 29.75
N ARG A 255 -4.86 -13.62 30.50
CA ARG A 255 -3.85 -12.68 30.01
C ARG A 255 -2.46 -13.27 30.23
N VAL A 256 -1.61 -13.15 29.22
CA VAL A 256 -0.22 -13.60 29.28
C VAL A 256 0.65 -12.43 28.87
N ASP A 257 1.49 -11.96 29.78
CA ASP A 257 2.52 -10.97 29.50
C ASP A 257 3.84 -11.74 29.33
N VAL A 258 4.60 -11.46 28.26
CA VAL A 258 5.91 -12.07 27.99
C VAL A 258 6.94 -10.97 27.86
N GLN A 259 8.04 -11.09 28.60
CA GLN A 259 9.19 -10.19 28.50
C GLN A 259 10.40 -10.96 28.00
N HIS A 260 11.01 -10.48 26.92
CA HIS A 260 12.29 -10.98 26.44
C HIS A 260 13.45 -10.24 27.12
N GLY A 261 14.51 -10.98 27.43
CA GLY A 261 15.76 -10.45 27.94
C GLY A 261 16.92 -11.43 27.70
N LYS A 262 18.12 -11.03 28.13
CA LYS A 262 19.31 -11.89 28.09
C LYS A 262 19.88 -12.06 29.48
N ILE A 263 20.01 -13.29 29.95
CA ILE A 263 20.64 -13.62 31.23
C ILE A 263 21.97 -14.34 31.01
N HIS A 264 22.88 -14.28 31.97
CA HIS A 264 24.12 -15.05 31.90
C HIS A 264 23.80 -16.53 32.11
N ALA A 265 24.44 -17.40 31.32
CA ALA A 265 24.17 -18.83 31.38
C ALA A 265 24.44 -19.44 32.77
N ARG A 266 25.34 -18.83 33.54
CA ARG A 266 25.64 -19.19 34.95
C ARG A 266 24.54 -18.84 35.95
N ASP A 267 23.68 -17.88 35.61
CA ASP A 267 22.56 -17.45 36.45
C ASP A 267 21.27 -18.21 36.08
N CYS A 268 21.34 -19.09 35.07
CA CYS A 268 20.26 -19.99 34.68
C CYS A 268 20.42 -21.33 35.41
N MET A 269 19.50 -21.62 36.33
CA MET A 269 19.54 -22.86 37.14
C MET A 269 19.37 -24.15 36.31
N ASP A 270 18.78 -24.06 35.11
CA ASP A 270 18.36 -25.21 34.30
C ASP A 270 19.06 -25.27 32.92
N CYS A 271 20.20 -24.58 32.75
CA CYS A 271 20.90 -24.52 31.46
C CYS A 271 22.07 -25.50 31.38
N GLU A 272 22.22 -26.19 30.23
CA GLU A 272 23.32 -27.14 29.98
C GLU A 272 24.67 -26.44 29.64
N SER A 273 24.66 -25.14 29.33
CA SER A 273 25.86 -24.37 28.96
C SER A 273 26.31 -23.44 30.08
N ASP A 274 27.58 -23.52 30.50
CA ASP A 274 28.18 -22.66 31.53
C ASP A 274 28.78 -21.35 30.98
N SER A 275 28.61 -21.07 29.69
CA SER A 275 29.23 -19.90 29.03
C SER A 275 28.28 -19.18 28.07
N GLY A 276 28.33 -17.84 28.09
CA GLY A 276 27.55 -16.97 27.21
C GLY A 276 26.35 -16.29 27.90
N LYS A 277 25.60 -15.52 27.10
CA LYS A 277 24.28 -15.02 27.46
C LYS A 277 23.25 -15.88 26.74
N ILE A 278 22.19 -16.26 27.43
CA ILE A 278 21.07 -17.00 26.88
C ILE A 278 19.88 -16.06 26.73
N ASP A 279 19.07 -16.29 25.70
CA ASP A 279 17.78 -15.64 25.59
C ASP A 279 16.83 -16.21 26.64
N HIS A 280 16.17 -15.31 27.37
CA HIS A 280 15.26 -15.63 28.45
C HIS A 280 13.92 -14.94 28.19
N PHE A 281 12.84 -15.70 28.28
CA PHE A 281 11.47 -15.20 28.19
C PHE A 281 10.79 -15.39 29.55
N ASP A 282 10.52 -14.29 30.25
CA ASP A 282 9.71 -14.32 31.46
C ASP A 282 8.23 -14.25 31.06
N ARG A 283 7.41 -15.18 31.57
CA ARG A 283 5.99 -15.29 31.22
C ARG A 283 5.12 -15.22 32.46
N VAL A 284 4.33 -14.15 32.56
CA VAL A 284 3.37 -13.95 33.66
C VAL A 284 1.96 -14.25 33.15
N ILE A 285 1.29 -15.22 33.78
CA ILE A 285 -0.05 -15.68 33.40
C ILE A 285 -1.07 -15.23 34.47
N ARG A 286 -2.06 -14.44 34.05
CA ARG A 286 -3.21 -14.05 34.87
C ARG A 286 -4.46 -14.75 34.36
N ILE A 287 -5.19 -15.40 35.27
CA ILE A 287 -6.42 -16.14 34.96
C ILE A 287 -7.51 -15.67 35.90
N ASP A 288 -8.57 -15.11 35.33
CA ASP A 288 -9.75 -14.63 36.05
C ASP A 288 -10.89 -15.65 35.95
N GLY A 289 -11.65 -15.79 37.03
CA GLY A 289 -12.74 -16.75 37.16
C GLY A 289 -12.76 -17.47 38.52
N ASP A 290 -13.90 -18.10 38.81
CA ASP A 290 -14.18 -18.83 40.06
C ASP A 290 -13.50 -20.21 40.07
N LEU A 291 -12.16 -20.20 40.12
CA LEU A 291 -11.32 -21.38 40.01
C LEU A 291 -10.78 -21.83 41.36
N THR A 292 -10.83 -23.13 41.62
CA THR A 292 -10.14 -23.70 42.79
C THR A 292 -8.62 -23.62 42.64
N PRO A 293 -7.84 -23.66 43.74
CA PRO A 293 -6.38 -23.70 43.68
C PRO A 293 -5.84 -24.83 42.79
N GLU A 294 -6.46 -26.01 42.82
CA GLU A 294 -6.07 -27.17 42.02
C GLU A 294 -6.32 -26.92 40.53
N GLN A 295 -7.43 -26.25 40.17
CA GLN A 295 -7.72 -25.87 38.80
C GLN A 295 -6.72 -24.83 38.29
N ARG A 296 -6.36 -23.85 39.11
CA ARG A 296 -5.34 -22.84 38.78
C ARG A 296 -3.97 -23.47 38.56
N GLN A 297 -3.54 -24.35 39.47
CA GLN A 297 -2.29 -25.08 39.33
C GLN A 297 -2.28 -25.95 38.07
N ARG A 298 -3.41 -26.62 37.80
CA ARG A 298 -3.52 -27.43 36.59
C ARG A 298 -3.46 -26.60 35.31
N LEU A 299 -4.05 -25.40 35.29
CA LEU A 299 -3.95 -24.49 34.15
C LEU A 299 -2.50 -24.04 33.94
N LEU A 300 -1.76 -23.74 35.01
CA LEU A 300 -0.34 -23.40 34.92
C LEU A 300 0.47 -24.52 34.26
N GLU A 301 0.30 -25.77 34.68
CA GLU A 301 0.96 -26.94 34.07
C GLU A 301 0.61 -27.15 32.58
N ILE A 302 -0.58 -26.68 32.16
CA ILE A 302 -1.03 -26.77 30.77
C ILE A 302 -0.42 -25.64 29.91
N ALA A 303 -0.05 -24.50 30.51
CA ALA A 303 0.58 -23.39 29.79
C ALA A 303 1.92 -23.78 29.14
N ASP A 304 2.64 -24.74 29.71
CA ASP A 304 3.91 -25.29 29.17
C ASP A 304 3.71 -26.33 28.07
N ARG A 305 2.46 -26.62 27.71
CA ARG A 305 2.14 -27.63 26.67
C ARG A 305 1.76 -27.01 25.33
N CYS A 306 1.81 -25.68 25.22
CA CYS A 306 1.46 -25.01 23.98
C CYS A 306 2.48 -25.34 22.87
N PRO A 307 2.06 -25.50 21.60
CA PRO A 307 2.94 -25.83 20.48
C PRO A 307 4.20 -24.95 20.37
N VAL A 308 4.06 -23.62 20.49
CA VAL A 308 5.19 -22.69 20.36
C VAL A 308 6.21 -22.89 21.50
N HIS A 309 5.77 -23.09 22.74
CA HIS A 309 6.66 -23.41 23.85
C HIS A 309 7.46 -24.69 23.57
N ARG A 310 6.79 -25.75 23.07
CA ARG A 310 7.49 -27.00 22.70
C ARG A 310 8.50 -26.80 21.56
N SER A 311 8.21 -25.93 20.61
CA SER A 311 9.17 -25.58 19.56
C SER A 311 10.39 -24.87 20.12
N LEU A 312 10.23 -23.92 21.05
CA LEU A 312 11.35 -23.19 21.67
C LEU A 312 12.26 -24.08 22.53
N HIS A 313 11.71 -25.15 23.11
CA HIS A 313 12.48 -26.16 23.87
C HIS A 313 12.95 -27.36 23.03
N GLY A 314 12.61 -27.42 21.74
CA GLY A 314 12.91 -28.55 20.85
C GLY A 314 14.09 -28.29 19.91
N GLU A 315 14.50 -29.33 19.18
CA GLU A 315 15.47 -29.18 18.09
C GLU A 315 14.79 -28.52 16.87
N ILE A 316 15.27 -27.33 16.48
CA ILE A 316 14.77 -26.58 15.32
C ILE A 316 15.79 -26.64 14.19
N LYS A 317 15.36 -27.04 12.98
CA LYS A 317 16.20 -27.03 11.77
C LYS A 317 15.76 -25.91 10.83
N ILE A 318 16.65 -24.95 10.59
CA ILE A 318 16.44 -23.84 9.65
C ILE A 318 17.28 -24.11 8.39
N ARG A 319 16.69 -23.94 7.20
CA ARG A 319 17.35 -24.12 5.90
C ARG A 319 17.20 -22.86 5.06
N ASN A 320 18.31 -22.41 4.48
CA ASN A 320 18.34 -21.24 3.61
C ASN A 320 18.49 -21.67 2.15
N ARG A 321 17.79 -21.00 1.23
CA ARG A 321 17.93 -21.17 -0.21
C ARG A 321 17.79 -19.81 -0.89
N LEU A 322 18.66 -19.52 -1.85
CA LEU A 322 18.50 -18.39 -2.77
C LEU A 322 17.67 -18.82 -3.98
N GLN A 323 16.80 -17.92 -4.44
CA GLN A 323 16.00 -18.08 -5.65
C GLN A 323 16.26 -16.84 -6.51
N ASP A 324 16.67 -17.08 -7.76
CA ASP A 324 16.91 -16.06 -8.77
C ASP A 324 15.62 -15.68 -9.50
#